data_AF-A0A520JNM8-F1
#
_entry.id   AF-A0A520JNM8-F1
#
_cell.length_a   1.000
_cell.length_b   1.000
_cell.length_c   1.000
_cell.angle_alpha   90.00
_cell.angle_beta   90.00
_cell.angle_gamma   90.00
#
_symmetry.space_group_name_H-M   'P 1'
#
loop_
_entity.id
_entity.type
_entity.pdbx_description
1 polymer ?
#
loop_
_entity_poly.entity_id
_entity_poly.type
_entity_poly.pdbx_seq_one_letter_code
_entity_poly.pdbx_strand_id
1 'polypeptide(L)'
;MNAINRGLDTTKATKGADMIEDWEAALADVETSGAKGILRDLGSLRKQLERDEPDADRVHALLHRLGAATTKIADKADAQQEKLKALGEALTEAGEDSPDEEEDTVAAAAPKRARKKA
;
A
#
# COMPACT_ATOMS: atom_id res chain seq x y z
N MET A 1 -16.89 5.21 -20.25
CA MET A 1 -15.86 4.65 -19.35
C MET A 1 -14.62 5.52 -19.50
N ASN A 2 -14.16 6.17 -18.42
CA ASN A 2 -13.19 7.27 -18.48
C ASN A 2 -11.75 6.79 -18.71
N ALA A 3 -11.18 7.13 -19.86
CA ALA A 3 -9.74 7.00 -20.13
C ALA A 3 -8.89 7.87 -19.17
N ILE A 4 -9.49 8.92 -18.60
CA ILE A 4 -8.86 9.84 -17.65
C ILE A 4 -8.57 9.17 -16.30
N ASN A 5 -9.46 8.28 -15.82
CA ASN A 5 -9.24 7.57 -14.56
C ASN A 5 -8.11 6.54 -14.72
N ARG A 6 -8.13 5.78 -15.82
CA ARG A 6 -7.07 4.81 -16.17
C ARG A 6 -5.69 5.45 -16.27
N GLY A 7 -5.59 6.63 -16.88
CA GLY A 7 -4.31 7.36 -17.00
C GLY A 7 -3.74 7.78 -15.64
N LEU A 8 -4.59 8.22 -14.71
CA LEU A 8 -4.21 8.58 -13.34
C LEU A 8 -3.77 7.36 -12.52
N ASP A 9 -4.46 6.23 -12.64
CA ASP A 9 -4.11 4.98 -11.96
C ASP A 9 -2.77 4.43 -12.47
N THR A 10 -2.54 4.47 -13.79
CA THR A 10 -1.27 4.08 -14.39
C THR A 10 -0.14 5.03 -13.97
N THR A 11 -0.34 6.34 -13.95
CA THR A 11 0.74 7.27 -13.51
C THR A 11 1.09 7.12 -12.03
N LYS A 12 0.10 6.79 -11.18
CA LYS A 12 0.34 6.49 -9.76
C LYS A 12 1.09 5.17 -9.60
N ALA A 13 0.73 4.14 -10.36
CA ALA A 13 1.40 2.84 -10.35
C ALA A 13 2.87 2.95 -10.82
N THR A 14 3.14 3.70 -11.90
CA THR A 14 4.52 3.94 -12.39
C THR A 14 5.35 4.67 -11.34
N LYS A 15 4.82 5.74 -10.72
CA LYS A 15 5.51 6.44 -9.63
C LYS A 15 5.75 5.53 -8.42
N GLY A 16 4.81 4.64 -8.10
CA GLY A 16 4.97 3.65 -7.05
C GLY A 16 6.10 2.65 -7.33
N ALA A 17 6.20 2.17 -8.58
CA ALA A 17 7.29 1.28 -8.99
C ALA A 17 8.67 1.97 -8.91
N ASP A 18 8.78 3.23 -9.34
CA ASP A 18 10.02 4.02 -9.25
C ASP A 18 10.44 4.23 -7.78
N MET A 19 9.48 4.58 -6.91
CA MET A 19 9.75 4.74 -5.47
C MET A 19 10.21 3.43 -4.82
N ILE A 20 9.67 2.28 -5.23
CA ILE A 20 10.11 0.97 -4.74
C ILE A 20 11.54 0.68 -5.21
N GLU A 21 11.90 1.02 -6.44
CA GLU A 21 13.27 0.84 -6.95
C GLU A 21 14.29 1.64 -6.13
N ASP A 22 13.96 2.88 -5.75
CA ASP A 22 14.79 3.70 -4.85
C ASP A 22 14.94 3.03 -3.47
N TRP A 23 13.88 2.41 -2.95
CA TRP A 23 13.94 1.68 -1.67
C TRP A 23 14.75 0.40 -1.77
N GLU A 24 14.66 -0.33 -2.89
CA GLU A 24 15.50 -1.49 -3.16
C GLU A 24 16.99 -1.10 -3.16
N ALA A 25 17.33 0.01 -3.81
CA ALA A 25 18.69 0.53 -3.81
C ALA A 25 19.16 0.92 -2.40
N ALA A 26 18.31 1.60 -1.63
CA ALA A 26 18.63 1.99 -0.24
C ALA A 26 18.82 0.79 0.70
N LEU A 27 18.05 -0.28 0.52
CA LEU A 27 18.17 -1.50 1.32
C LEU A 27 19.28 -2.45 0.86
N ALA A 28 19.79 -2.31 -0.38
CA ALA A 28 20.80 -3.20 -0.93
C ALA A 28 22.07 -3.25 -0.07
N ASP A 29 22.41 -2.13 0.55
CA ASP A 29 23.60 -1.97 1.40
C ASP A 29 23.32 -2.26 2.89
N VAL A 30 22.09 -2.65 3.26
CA VAL A 30 21.71 -2.94 4.64
C VAL A 30 22.07 -4.39 5.00
N GLU A 31 23.13 -4.55 5.79
CA GLU A 31 23.59 -5.86 6.28
C GLU A 31 22.84 -6.37 7.54
N THR A 32 21.56 -6.00 7.70
CA THR A 32 20.73 -6.43 8.82
C THR A 32 20.03 -7.75 8.51
N SER A 33 20.03 -8.69 9.46
CA SER A 33 19.27 -9.94 9.34
C SER A 33 17.78 -9.64 9.12
N GLY A 34 17.28 -10.06 7.96
CA GLY A 34 15.91 -9.79 7.49
C GLY A 34 15.82 -8.87 6.26
N ALA A 35 16.84 -8.04 6.00
CA ALA A 35 16.85 -7.09 4.88
C ALA A 35 16.68 -7.78 3.50
N LYS A 36 17.32 -8.94 3.29
CA LYS A 36 17.18 -9.74 2.06
C LYS A 36 15.74 -10.23 1.82
N GLY A 37 14.96 -10.44 2.88
CA GLY A 37 13.54 -10.79 2.77
C GLY A 37 12.72 -9.61 2.26
N ILE A 38 12.95 -8.44 2.84
CA ILE A 38 12.29 -7.18 2.46
C ILE A 38 12.62 -6.82 1.01
N LEU A 39 13.89 -6.91 0.59
CA LEU A 39 14.28 -6.72 -0.82
C LEU A 39 13.52 -7.64 -1.79
N ARG A 40 13.32 -8.91 -1.43
CA ARG A 40 12.55 -9.84 -2.27
C ARG A 40 11.07 -9.43 -2.37
N ASP A 41 10.49 -9.02 -1.26
CA ASP A 41 9.09 -8.62 -1.20
C ASP A 41 8.87 -7.27 -1.94
N LEU A 42 9.82 -6.32 -1.84
CA LEU A 42 9.83 -5.06 -2.60
C LEU A 42 9.86 -5.34 -4.11
N GLY A 43 10.76 -6.21 -4.58
CA GLY A 43 10.81 -6.58 -5.99
C GLY A 43 9.57 -7.34 -6.46
N SER A 44 8.87 -8.02 -5.56
CA SER A 44 7.57 -8.63 -5.85
C SER A 44 6.46 -7.60 -5.96
N LEU A 45 6.48 -6.56 -5.13
CA LEU A 45 5.53 -5.45 -5.15
C LEU A 45 5.70 -4.61 -6.42
N ARG A 46 6.94 -4.22 -6.75
CA ARG A 46 7.28 -3.51 -8.00
C ARG A 46 6.71 -4.24 -9.22
N LYS A 47 6.97 -5.55 -9.31
CA LYS A 47 6.44 -6.41 -10.38
C LYS A 47 4.91 -6.48 -10.41
N GLN A 48 4.19 -6.25 -9.31
CA GLN A 48 2.73 -6.16 -9.36
C GLN A 48 2.28 -4.80 -9.90
N LEU A 49 2.93 -3.71 -9.50
CA LEU A 49 2.60 -2.36 -9.96
C LEU A 49 2.91 -2.11 -11.43
N GLU A 50 3.90 -2.82 -11.98
CA GLU A 50 4.26 -2.76 -13.41
C GLU A 50 3.30 -3.56 -14.32
N ARG A 51 2.34 -4.31 -13.76
CA ARG A 51 1.38 -5.09 -14.56
C ARG A 51 0.27 -4.19 -15.07
N ASP A 52 -0.23 -4.50 -16.27
CA ASP A 52 -1.43 -3.88 -16.83
C ASP A 52 -2.66 -4.10 -15.93
N GLU A 53 -2.72 -5.28 -15.30
CA GLU A 53 -3.72 -5.67 -14.29
C GLU A 53 -3.00 -6.19 -13.04
N PRO A 54 -2.71 -5.31 -12.07
CA PRO A 54 -2.16 -5.70 -10.77
C PRO A 54 -3.12 -6.59 -9.98
N ASP A 55 -2.57 -7.54 -9.25
CA ASP A 55 -3.33 -8.37 -8.31
C ASP A 55 -3.45 -7.62 -6.98
N ALA A 56 -4.63 -7.03 -6.74
CA ALA A 56 -4.89 -6.19 -5.57
C ALA A 56 -4.67 -6.95 -4.25
N ASP A 57 -5.22 -8.15 -4.10
CA ASP A 57 -5.05 -8.98 -2.90
C ASP A 57 -3.57 -9.25 -2.62
N ARG A 58 -2.80 -9.52 -3.68
CA ARG A 58 -1.36 -9.73 -3.57
C ARG A 58 -0.61 -8.45 -3.24
N VAL A 59 -0.99 -7.31 -3.79
CA VAL A 59 -0.42 -5.99 -3.46
C VAL A 59 -0.64 -5.69 -1.98
N HIS A 60 -1.87 -5.86 -1.46
CA HIS A 60 -2.17 -5.68 -0.03
C HIS A 60 -1.36 -6.61 0.86
N ALA A 61 -1.32 -7.91 0.53
CA ALA A 61 -0.56 -8.87 1.31
C ALA A 61 0.95 -8.53 1.34
N LEU A 62 1.49 -7.99 0.25
CA LEU A 62 2.87 -7.53 0.17
C LEU A 62 3.10 -6.27 1.00
N LEU A 63 2.24 -5.25 0.88
CA LEU A 63 2.32 -4.01 1.66
C LEU A 63 2.30 -4.29 3.17
N HIS A 64 1.37 -5.13 3.64
CA HIS A 64 1.27 -5.50 5.05
C HIS A 64 2.54 -6.23 5.54
N ARG A 65 3.05 -7.18 4.75
CA ARG A 65 4.27 -7.92 5.10
C ARG A 65 5.48 -7.01 5.12
N LEU A 66 5.60 -6.13 4.13
CA LEU A 66 6.68 -5.16 3.99
C LEU A 66 6.67 -4.17 5.15
N GLY A 67 5.52 -3.62 5.52
CA GLY A 67 5.38 -2.73 6.68
C GLY A 67 5.86 -3.39 7.96
N ALA A 68 5.32 -4.57 8.28
CA ALA A 68 5.69 -5.32 9.49
C ALA A 68 7.17 -5.72 9.53
N ALA A 69 7.71 -6.21 8.41
CA ALA A 69 9.12 -6.63 8.33
C ALA A 69 10.08 -5.44 8.43
N THR A 70 9.75 -4.32 7.77
CA THR A 70 10.59 -3.12 7.74
C THR A 70 10.66 -2.45 9.11
N THR A 71 9.53 -2.28 9.79
CA THR A 71 9.50 -1.76 11.17
C THR A 71 10.29 -2.66 12.12
N LYS A 72 10.20 -3.99 11.96
CA LYS A 72 10.91 -4.96 12.80
C LYS A 72 12.44 -4.93 12.63
N ILE A 73 12.94 -4.64 11.43
CA ILE A 73 14.39 -4.52 11.21
C ILE A 73 14.92 -3.14 11.59
N ALA A 74 14.07 -2.12 11.64
CA ALA A 74 14.47 -0.77 11.96
C ALA A 74 15.15 -0.68 13.33
N ASP A 75 14.62 -1.40 14.34
CA ASP A 75 15.22 -1.49 15.68
C ASP A 75 16.62 -2.16 15.71
N LYS A 76 17.08 -2.69 14.58
CA LYS A 76 18.37 -3.37 14.42
C LYS A 76 19.29 -2.65 13.44
N ALA A 77 18.86 -1.52 12.90
CA ALA A 77 19.56 -0.81 11.84
C ALA A 77 19.96 0.58 12.35
N ASP A 78 20.99 0.63 13.21
CA ASP A 78 21.38 1.83 13.97
C ASP A 78 21.33 3.14 13.16
N ALA A 79 22.06 3.23 12.05
CA ALA A 79 22.17 4.45 11.25
C ALA A 79 20.94 4.74 10.36
N GLN A 80 20.07 3.75 10.16
CA GLN A 80 18.93 3.84 9.23
C GLN A 80 17.58 3.62 9.93
N GLN A 81 17.56 3.52 11.25
CA GLN A 81 16.40 3.15 12.05
C GLN A 81 15.21 4.05 11.79
N GLU A 82 15.38 5.38 11.87
CA GLU A 82 14.27 6.32 11.65
C GLU A 82 13.70 6.23 10.22
N LYS A 83 14.59 6.07 9.22
CA LYS A 83 14.18 5.92 7.82
C LYS A 83 13.40 4.63 7.60
N LEU A 84 13.85 3.52 8.20
CA LEU A 84 13.19 2.23 8.08
C LEU A 84 11.86 2.19 8.86
N LYS A 85 11.74 2.90 10.00
CA LYS A 85 10.45 3.06 10.68
C LYS A 85 9.46 3.84 9.83
N ALA A 86 9.86 5.01 9.33
CA ALA A 86 9.00 5.81 8.47
C ALA A 86 8.56 5.05 7.22
N LEU A 87 9.46 4.27 6.62
CA LEU A 87 9.12 3.41 5.48
C LEU A 87 8.13 2.30 5.87
N GLY A 88 8.37 1.61 6.98
CA GLY A 88 7.50 0.54 7.46
C GLY A 88 6.09 1.03 7.81
N GLU A 89 5.99 2.22 8.39
CA GLU A 89 4.71 2.89 8.69
C GLU A 89 3.97 3.26 7.41
N ALA A 90 4.64 3.93 6.45
CA ALA A 90 4.04 4.30 5.17
C ALA A 90 3.56 3.08 4.36
N LEU A 91 4.30 1.97 4.39
CA LEU A 91 3.91 0.71 3.74
C LEU A 91 2.69 0.07 4.41
N THR A 92 2.57 0.21 5.73
CA THR A 92 1.40 -0.28 6.49
C THR A 92 0.18 0.57 6.15
N GLU A 93 0.31 1.90 6.21
CA GLU A 93 -0.75 2.85 5.86
C GLU A 93 -1.23 2.63 4.42
N ALA A 94 -0.32 2.52 3.46
CA ALA A 94 -0.69 2.23 2.06
C ALA A 94 -1.37 0.86 1.89
N GLY A 95 -1.10 -0.11 2.77
CA GLY A 95 -1.74 -1.42 2.80
C GLY A 95 -3.14 -1.38 3.42
N GLU A 96 -3.41 -0.43 4.31
CA GLU A 96 -4.69 -0.19 5.00
C GLU A 96 -5.62 0.73 4.20
N ASP A 97 -5.08 1.66 3.40
CA ASP A 97 -5.81 2.69 2.63
C ASP A 97 -6.51 2.17 1.35
N SER A 98 -6.94 0.90 1.34
CA SER A 98 -7.91 0.44 0.33
C SER A 98 -9.34 0.66 0.80
N PRO A 99 -10.25 0.98 -0.13
CA PRO A 99 -11.48 1.69 0.16
C PRO A 99 -12.49 0.80 0.89
N ASP A 100 -12.42 0.78 2.22
CA ASP A 100 -13.56 0.42 3.07
C ASP A 100 -14.40 1.66 3.45
N GLU A 101 -14.16 2.80 2.79
CA GLU A 101 -14.88 4.08 3.04
C GLU A 101 -15.87 4.51 1.93
N GLU A 102 -16.32 3.62 1.03
CA GLU A 102 -17.46 3.93 0.13
C GLU A 102 -18.59 2.88 0.15
N GLU A 103 -19.09 2.49 1.34
CA GLU A 103 -20.47 1.95 1.46
C GLU A 103 -21.17 2.35 2.78
N ASP A 104 -21.10 3.62 3.21
CA ASP A 104 -21.94 4.07 4.34
C ASP A 104 -22.54 5.48 4.22
N THR A 105 -22.90 5.92 3.00
CA THR A 105 -23.61 7.20 2.82
C THR A 105 -24.94 7.13 2.04
N VAL A 106 -25.42 5.96 1.64
CA VAL A 106 -26.69 5.86 0.86
C VAL A 106 -27.91 5.44 1.70
N ALA A 107 -27.76 5.04 2.98
CA ALA A 107 -28.88 4.61 3.80
C ALA A 107 -29.71 5.75 4.45
N ALA A 108 -29.35 7.02 4.27
CA ALA A 108 -30.01 8.17 4.91
C ALA A 108 -31.10 8.86 4.07
N ALA A 109 -31.59 8.25 2.98
CA ALA A 109 -32.59 8.85 2.10
C ALA A 109 -33.85 7.98 1.90
N ALA A 110 -34.54 7.62 2.98
CA ALA A 110 -35.93 7.14 2.92
C ALA A 110 -36.79 7.94 3.91
N PRO A 111 -37.57 8.94 3.47
CA PRO A 111 -38.45 9.69 4.36
C PRO A 111 -39.60 8.79 4.81
N LYS A 112 -39.66 8.51 6.12
CA LYS A 112 -40.79 7.87 6.80
C LYS A 112 -42.07 8.68 6.55
N ARG A 113 -42.85 8.32 5.53
CA ARG A 113 -44.24 8.74 5.36
C ARG A 113 -45.16 7.52 5.46
N ALA A 114 -45.70 7.31 6.66
CA ALA A 114 -46.99 6.63 6.82
C ALA A 114 -47.65 7.12 8.11
N ARG A 115 -48.30 8.29 8.04
CA ARG A 115 -49.35 8.68 8.99
C ARG A 115 -50.67 8.42 8.28
N LYS A 116 -51.40 7.37 8.67
CA LYS A 116 -52.85 7.33 8.45
C LYS A 116 -53.55 6.51 9.52
N LYS A 117 -54.31 7.21 10.35
CA LYS A 117 -55.39 6.67 11.18
C LYS A 117 -56.55 6.27 10.27
N ALA A 118 -57.16 5.12 10.53
CA ALA A 118 -58.60 4.89 10.50
C ALA A 118 -58.89 3.78 11.51
#